data_AF-A0A843GZX5-F1
#
_entry.id   AF-A0A843GZX5-F1
#
_cell.length_a   1.000
_cell.length_b   1.000
_cell.length_c   1.000
_cell.angle_alpha   90.00
_cell.angle_beta   90.00
_cell.angle_gamma   90.00
#
_symmetry.space_group_name_H-M   'P 1'
#
loop_
_entity.id
_entity.type
_entity.pdbx_description
1 polymer ?
#
loop_
_entity_poly.entity_id
_entity_poly.type
_entity_poly.pdbx_seq_one_letter_code
_entity_poly.pdbx_strand_id
1 'polypeptide(L)'
;MANYIDKDETFKAVREKYLACDTDTDYLRGIQQGFDFAMSIIRNQPSADVEAVVRCKDCKHHKSDDEMNFNYCKFHGIYINTDFCADGKRRKSE
;
A
#
# COMPACT_ATOMS: atom_id res chain seq x y z
N MET A 1 6.06 6.79 -8.34
CA MET A 1 5.10 6.47 -7.26
C MET A 1 5.57 5.18 -6.62
N ALA A 2 6.05 5.23 -5.38
CA ALA A 2 6.45 4.02 -4.66
C ALA A 2 5.18 3.36 -4.12
N ASN A 3 4.85 2.18 -4.65
CA ASN A 3 3.86 1.32 -4.00
C ASN A 3 4.50 0.79 -2.72
N TYR A 4 4.01 1.25 -1.58
CA TYR A 4 4.50 0.80 -0.29
C TYR A 4 4.06 -0.64 -0.04
N ILE A 5 4.97 -1.45 0.47
CA ILE A 5 4.71 -2.83 0.85
C ILE A 5 4.42 -2.83 2.34
N ASP A 6 3.20 -3.19 2.72
CA ASP A 6 2.89 -3.52 4.11
C ASP A 6 3.63 -4.82 4.46
N LYS A 7 4.70 -4.70 5.25
CA LYS A 7 5.56 -5.82 5.62
C LYS A 7 4.80 -6.87 6.42
N ASP A 8 3.88 -6.46 7.31
CA ASP A 8 3.17 -7.38 8.19
C ASP A 8 2.11 -8.17 7.43
N GLU A 9 1.33 -7.51 6.56
CA GLU A 9 0.42 -8.22 5.65
C GLU A 9 1.17 -9.15 4.70
N THR A 10 2.30 -8.69 4.16
CA THR A 10 3.14 -9.51 3.28
C THR A 10 3.62 -10.75 4.01
N PHE A 11 4.15 -10.61 5.22
CA PHE A 11 4.63 -11.71 6.04
C PHE A 11 3.51 -12.69 6.42
N LYS A 12 2.31 -12.19 6.70
CA LYS A 12 1.15 -13.02 7.00
C LYS A 12 0.72 -13.85 5.79
N ALA A 13 0.49 -13.21 4.64
CA ALA A 13 0.06 -13.90 3.42
C ALA A 13 1.06 -14.96 2.96
N VAL A 14 2.34 -14.65 3.15
CA VAL A 14 3.45 -15.54 2.87
C VAL A 14 3.45 -16.75 3.80
N ARG A 15 3.33 -16.54 5.12
CA ARG A 15 3.27 -17.62 6.11
C ARG A 15 2.08 -18.54 5.87
N GLU A 16 0.91 -17.98 5.61
CA GLU A 16 -0.32 -18.74 5.35
C GLU A 16 -0.19 -19.68 4.14
N LYS A 17 0.52 -19.26 3.09
CA LYS A 17 0.75 -20.10 1.92
C LYS A 17 1.78 -21.21 2.14
N TYR A 18 2.70 -21.04 3.09
CA TYR A 18 3.88 -21.90 3.22
C TYR A 18 3.87 -22.83 4.44
N LEU A 19 3.19 -22.46 5.54
CA LEU A 19 3.14 -23.27 6.78
C LEU A 19 2.19 -24.47 6.72
N ALA A 20 1.64 -24.81 5.56
CA ALA A 20 0.75 -25.98 5.42
C ALA A 20 1.49 -27.31 5.17
N CYS A 21 2.82 -27.33 5.16
CA CYS A 21 3.60 -28.51 4.76
C CYS A 21 4.33 -29.14 5.96
N ASP A 22 3.68 -30.11 6.58
CA ASP A 22 4.13 -30.79 7.81
C ASP A 22 4.88 -32.10 7.51
N THR A 23 5.97 -32.01 6.72
CA THR A 23 6.81 -33.21 6.44
C THR A 23 8.31 -32.92 6.57
N ASP A 24 8.99 -33.77 7.35
CA ASP A 24 10.40 -33.65 7.73
C ASP A 24 11.30 -34.26 6.64
N THR A 25 11.48 -33.53 5.54
CA THR A 25 12.45 -33.89 4.50
C THR A 25 13.51 -32.81 4.37
N ASP A 26 14.74 -33.20 4.03
CA ASP A 26 15.86 -32.28 3.77
C ASP A 26 15.52 -31.21 2.74
N TYR A 27 14.67 -31.57 1.76
CA TYR A 27 14.15 -30.67 0.74
C TYR A 27 13.27 -29.56 1.34
N LEU A 28 12.30 -29.92 2.19
CA LEU A 28 11.41 -28.95 2.85
C LEU A 28 12.16 -28.09 3.87
N ARG A 29 13.15 -28.66 4.55
CA ARG A 29 14.06 -27.91 5.43
C ARG A 29 14.89 -26.87 4.67
N GLY A 30 15.38 -27.21 3.47
CA GLY A 30 16.05 -26.25 2.60
C GLY A 30 15.13 -25.11 2.14
N ILE A 31 13.88 -25.43 1.82
CA ILE A 31 12.89 -24.42 1.46
C ILE A 31 12.59 -23.49 2.65
N GLN A 32 12.38 -24.05 3.85
CA GLN A 32 12.18 -23.28 5.09
C GLN A 32 13.34 -22.30 5.32
N GLN A 33 14.58 -22.75 5.19
CA GLN A 33 15.77 -21.93 5.37
C GLN A 33 15.86 -20.80 4.34
N GLY A 34 15.61 -21.09 3.07
CA GLY A 34 15.56 -20.07 2.01
C GLY A 34 14.46 -19.04 2.29
N PHE A 35 13.34 -19.50 2.84
CA PHE A 35 12.22 -18.66 3.23
C PHE A 35 12.59 -17.72 4.38
N ASP A 36 13.16 -18.25 5.45
CA ASP A 36 13.63 -17.46 6.60
C ASP A 36 14.68 -16.43 6.19
N PHE A 37 15.58 -16.80 5.27
CA PHE A 37 16.55 -15.87 4.71
C PHE A 37 15.89 -14.72 3.93
N ALA A 38 14.96 -15.02 3.02
CA ALA A 38 14.25 -13.99 2.27
C ALA A 38 13.46 -13.02 3.20
N MET A 39 12.82 -13.58 4.22
CA MET A 39 12.09 -12.80 5.23
C MET A 39 13.02 -11.89 6.04
N SER A 40 14.23 -12.36 6.35
CA SER A 40 15.24 -11.54 7.04
C SER A 40 15.66 -10.31 6.21
N ILE A 41 15.81 -10.46 4.89
CA ILE A 41 16.14 -9.36 3.98
C ILE A 41 15.04 -8.30 4.01
N ILE A 42 13.77 -8.71 3.92
CA ILE A 42 12.62 -7.80 3.93
C ILE A 42 12.49 -7.08 5.28
N ARG A 43 12.72 -7.80 6.40
CA ARG A 43 12.72 -7.21 7.75
C ARG A 43 13.77 -6.11 7.88
N ASN A 44 14.96 -6.35 7.34
CA ASN A 44 16.09 -5.43 7.44
C ASN A 44 16.02 -4.26 6.45
N GLN A 45 15.08 -4.24 5.51
CA GLN A 45 14.86 -3.05 4.68
C GLN A 45 14.44 -1.87 5.58
N PRO A 46 14.95 -0.66 5.36
CA PRO A 46 14.49 0.51 6.09
C PRO A 46 12.98 0.67 5.91
N SER A 47 12.26 0.75 7.02
CA SER A 47 10.85 1.15 7.00
C SER A 47 10.83 2.66 6.79
N ALA A 48 10.27 3.11 5.67
CA ALA A 48 9.95 4.52 5.51
C ALA A 48 8.68 4.80 6.33
N ASP A 49 8.73 5.77 7.23
CA ASP A 49 7.55 6.29 7.90
C ASP A 49 6.75 7.12 6.88
N VAL A 50 5.86 6.44 6.16
CA VAL A 50 5.08 7.03 5.07
C VAL A 50 3.60 6.92 5.39
N GLU A 51 2.96 8.07 5.54
CA GLU A 51 1.50 8.12 5.55
C GLU A 51 0.96 7.91 4.14
N ALA A 52 -0.16 7.19 4.05
CA ALA A 52 -0.82 6.96 2.78
C ALA A 52 -1.38 8.27 2.23
N VAL A 53 -0.71 8.85 1.21
CA VAL A 53 -1.15 10.11 0.61
C VAL A 53 -2.37 9.87 -0.29
N VAL A 54 -3.43 10.65 -0.06
CA VAL A 54 -4.64 10.62 -0.89
C VAL A 54 -4.44 11.53 -2.09
N ARG A 55 -4.49 10.96 -3.30
CA ARG A 55 -4.52 11.78 -4.52
C ARG A 55 -5.80 12.60 -4.55
N CYS A 56 -5.75 13.80 -5.12
CA CYS A 56 -6.89 14.69 -5.12
C CYS A 56 -8.11 14.05 -5.80
N LYS A 57 -7.93 13.35 -6.92
CA LYS A 57 -8.99 12.59 -7.60
C LYS A 57 -9.69 11.53 -6.72
N ASP A 58 -8.97 11.00 -5.73
CA ASP A 58 -9.45 9.94 -4.81
C ASP A 58 -9.95 10.55 -3.48
N CYS A 59 -9.87 11.88 -3.33
CA CYS A 59 -10.35 12.60 -2.16
C CYS A 59 -11.89 12.72 -2.17
N LYS A 60 -12.50 12.69 -0.98
CA LYS A 60 -13.95 12.91 -0.80
C LYS A 60 -14.41 14.32 -1.16
N HIS A 61 -13.48 15.27 -1.19
CA HIS A 61 -13.76 16.68 -1.50
C HIS A 61 -13.60 16.99 -3.00
N HIS A 62 -13.16 16.03 -3.81
CA HIS A 62 -12.99 16.19 -5.24
C HIS A 62 -14.31 16.14 -5.99
N LYS A 63 -14.42 16.99 -7.02
CA LYS A 63 -15.45 17.01 -8.04
C LYS A 63 -14.74 17.09 -9.39
N SER A 64 -15.07 16.21 -10.33
CA SER A 64 -14.69 16.43 -11.72
C SER A 64 -15.66 17.43 -12.34
N ASP A 65 -15.11 18.35 -13.13
CA ASP A 65 -15.87 19.17 -14.07
C ASP A 65 -15.57 18.64 -15.47
N ASP A 66 -16.42 17.75 -15.96
CA ASP A 66 -16.21 17.00 -17.19
C ASP A 66 -16.30 17.90 -18.44
N GLU A 67 -17.00 19.05 -18.34
CA GLU A 67 -17.14 20.01 -19.44
C GLU A 67 -15.86 20.81 -19.68
N MET A 68 -15.13 21.13 -18.61
CA MET A 68 -13.88 21.89 -18.70
C MET A 68 -12.61 21.07 -18.44
N ASN A 69 -12.75 19.76 -18.18
CA ASN A 69 -11.65 18.86 -17.83
C ASN A 69 -10.79 19.37 -16.64
N PHE A 70 -11.43 20.03 -15.67
CA PHE A 70 -10.78 20.52 -14.46
C PHE A 70 -11.19 19.71 -13.23
N ASN A 71 -10.27 19.63 -12.27
CA ASN A 71 -10.55 19.08 -10.95
C ASN A 71 -10.91 20.22 -10.00
N TYR A 72 -12.02 20.11 -9.27
CA TYR A 72 -12.45 21.11 -8.30
C TYR A 72 -12.47 20.54 -6.88
N CYS A 73 -11.95 21.31 -5.92
CA CYS A 73 -11.98 20.98 -4.49
C CYS A 73 -13.13 21.70 -3.80
N LYS A 74 -14.15 20.95 -3.37
CA LYS A 74 -15.30 21.49 -2.63
C LYS A 74 -14.95 22.02 -1.24
N PHE A 75 -13.86 21.54 -0.64
CA PHE A 75 -13.46 21.93 0.71
C PHE A 75 -12.80 23.31 0.75
N HIS A 76 -11.92 23.58 -0.21
CA HIS A 76 -11.22 24.86 -0.32
C HIS A 76 -11.90 25.84 -1.29
N GLY A 77 -12.86 25.37 -2.09
CA GLY A 77 -13.58 26.20 -3.05
C GLY A 77 -12.76 26.58 -4.29
N ILE A 78 -11.71 25.81 -4.63
CA ILE A 78 -10.72 26.15 -5.67
C ILE A 78 -10.64 25.08 -6.75
N TYR A 79 -10.20 25.49 -7.94
CA TYR A 79 -9.71 24.55 -8.96
C TYR A 79 -8.33 24.03 -8.57
N ILE A 80 -8.15 22.73 -8.78
CA ILE A 80 -6.98 21.97 -8.36
C ILE A 80 -6.02 21.88 -9.54
N ASN A 81 -4.79 22.32 -9.36
CA ASN A 81 -3.66 22.13 -10.28
C ASN A 81 -2.59 21.18 -9.71
N THR A 82 -2.84 20.58 -8.55
CA THR A 82 -1.90 19.70 -7.83
C THR A 82 -2.53 18.34 -7.55
N ASP A 83 -1.71 17.30 -7.54
CA ASP A 83 -2.20 15.93 -7.35
C ASP A 83 -2.43 15.56 -5.87
N PHE A 84 -1.94 16.35 -4.91
CA PHE A 84 -1.93 16.04 -3.49
C PHE A 84 -2.12 17.29 -2.63
N CYS A 85 -2.76 17.14 -1.45
CA CYS A 85 -2.76 18.18 -0.41
C CYS A 85 -2.77 17.54 0.99
N ALA A 86 -2.39 18.33 2.00
CA ALA A 86 -2.36 17.91 3.40
C ALA A 86 -3.76 17.52 3.94
N ASP A 87 -4.82 18.11 3.38
CA ASP A 87 -6.21 17.84 3.78
C ASP A 87 -6.87 16.67 3.03
N GLY A 88 -6.09 15.89 2.28
CA GLY A 88 -6.56 14.76 1.49
C GLY A 88 -7.24 13.71 2.35
N LYS A 89 -8.53 13.44 2.10
CA LYS A 89 -9.34 12.46 2.84
C LYS A 89 -9.94 11.44 1.88
N ARG A 90 -9.63 10.15 2.05
CA ARG A 90 -10.20 9.08 1.21
C ARG A 90 -11.73 9.12 1.27
N ARG A 91 -12.37 8.79 0.16
CA ARG A 91 -13.81 8.46 0.15
C ARG A 91 -14.02 7.24 1.05
N LYS A 92 -15.00 7.29 1.95
CA LYS A 92 -15.43 6.08 2.65
C LYS A 92 -16.02 5.16 1.59
N SER A 93 -15.53 3.92 1.53
CA SER A 93 -16.26 2.85 0.85
C SER A 93 -17.51 2.58 1.68
N GLU A 94 -18.68 2.69 1.06
CA GLU A 94 -19.93 2.09 1.56
C GLU A 94 -19.88 0.57 1.41
#